data_AF-A0A661KWF3-F1
#
_entry.id   AF-A0A661KWF3-F1
#
_cell.length_a   1.000
_cell.length_b   1.000
_cell.length_c   1.000
_cell.angle_alpha   90.00
_cell.angle_beta   90.00
_cell.angle_gamma   90.00
#
_symmetry.space_group_name_H-M   'P 1'
#
loop_
_entity.id
_entity.type
_entity.pdbx_description
1 polymer ?
#
loop_
_entity_poly.entity_id
_entity_poly.type
_entity_poly.pdbx_seq_one_letter_code
_entity_poly.pdbx_strand_id
1 'polypeptide(L)'
;MAHSSASRQDFLKVTFWDYSDFANEQRIKEIVRWGWENAIYRWVLKRFMGYGRVVDTFKFFNIDEIASALENPPLSPYAREKWRRMIETYGRSNRR
;
A
#
# COMPACT_ATOMS: atom_id res chain seq x y z
N MET A 1 -29.90 7.23 10.79
CA MET A 1 -28.70 8.08 11.00
C MET A 1 -27.48 7.31 10.51
N ALA A 2 -26.91 7.73 9.38
CA ALA A 2 -25.82 7.03 8.72
C ALA A 2 -24.48 7.41 9.38
N HIS A 3 -24.00 6.57 10.31
CA HIS A 3 -22.66 6.71 10.86
C HIS A 3 -21.66 5.84 10.10
N SER A 4 -20.50 6.44 9.80
CA SER A 4 -19.22 5.78 9.48
C SER A 4 -18.89 5.44 8.02
N SER A 5 -19.03 6.40 7.10
CA SER A 5 -18.26 6.40 5.84
C SER A 5 -17.00 7.30 5.89
N ALA A 6 -16.91 8.23 6.85
CA ALA A 6 -15.80 9.17 6.94
C ALA A 6 -14.44 8.50 7.26
N SER A 7 -14.43 7.55 8.19
CA SER A 7 -13.19 6.86 8.62
C SER A 7 -12.56 5.93 7.58
N ARG A 8 -13.28 5.60 6.50
CA ARG A 8 -12.77 4.71 5.43
C ARG A 8 -11.94 5.42 4.38
N GLN A 9 -12.10 6.72 4.15
CA GLN A 9 -11.34 7.44 3.11
C GLN A 9 -10.18 8.27 3.68
N ASP A 10 -10.16 8.49 5.00
CA ASP A 10 -9.14 9.33 5.63
C ASP A 10 -7.72 8.77 5.49
N PHE A 11 -7.55 7.44 5.40
CA PHE A 11 -6.21 6.85 5.24
C PHE A 11 -5.59 7.13 3.86
N LEU A 12 -6.41 7.23 2.81
CA LEU A 12 -5.93 7.60 1.47
C LEU A 12 -5.51 9.06 1.47
N LYS A 13 -6.27 9.94 2.13
CA LYS A 13 -5.87 11.35 2.30
C LYS A 13 -4.56 11.49 3.07
N VAL A 14 -4.30 10.65 4.07
CA VAL A 14 -3.01 10.62 4.79
C VAL A 14 -1.88 10.10 3.89
N THR A 15 -2.14 9.07 3.09
CA THR A 15 -1.13 8.44 2.22
C THR A 15 -0.80 9.32 1.00
N PHE A 16 -1.76 10.10 0.52
CA PHE A 16 -1.70 10.94 -0.67
C PHE A 16 -2.04 12.41 -0.35
N TRP A 17 -1.55 12.91 0.78
CA TRP A 17 -1.84 14.27 1.27
C TRP A 17 -1.43 15.40 0.29
N ASP A 18 -0.46 15.11 -0.58
CA ASP A 18 0.09 15.95 -1.65
C ASP A 18 -0.55 15.66 -3.03
N TYR A 19 -1.39 14.64 -3.16
CA TYR A 19 -2.05 14.23 -4.41
C TYR A 19 -3.52 13.87 -4.17
N SER A 20 -4.37 14.90 -4.06
CA SER A 20 -5.82 14.77 -3.81
C SER A 20 -6.54 13.81 -4.76
N ASP A 21 -6.07 13.75 -6.01
CA ASP A 21 -6.48 12.84 -7.05
C ASP A 21 -6.49 11.36 -6.65
N PHE A 22 -5.60 10.95 -5.74
CA PHE A 22 -5.44 9.58 -5.27
C PHE A 22 -6.16 9.31 -3.94
N ALA A 23 -6.93 10.28 -3.43
CA ALA A 23 -7.74 10.13 -2.22
C ALA A 23 -9.04 9.33 -2.44
N ASN A 24 -9.22 8.70 -3.61
CA ASN A 24 -10.39 7.90 -3.98
C ASN A 24 -10.03 6.42 -4.10
N GLU A 25 -10.69 5.58 -3.29
CA GLU A 25 -10.48 4.12 -3.26
C GLU A 25 -10.71 3.45 -4.62
N GLN A 26 -11.72 3.87 -5.38
CA GLN A 26 -12.02 3.28 -6.69
C GLN A 26 -10.88 3.49 -7.68
N ARG A 27 -10.29 4.70 -7.68
CA ARG A 27 -9.13 5.01 -8.52
C ARG A 27 -7.91 4.18 -8.13
N ILE A 28 -7.68 3.97 -6.84
CA ILE A 28 -6.59 3.08 -6.39
C ILE A 28 -6.84 1.65 -6.87
N LYS A 29 -8.07 1.13 -6.77
CA LYS A 29 -8.41 -0.21 -7.30
C LYS A 29 -8.15 -0.33 -8.79
N GLU A 30 -8.48 0.69 -9.58
CA GLU A 30 -8.21 0.71 -11.02
C GLU A 30 -6.71 0.68 -11.32
N ILE A 31 -5.91 1.47 -10.60
CA ILE A 31 -4.45 1.48 -10.74
C ILE A 31 -3.84 0.14 -10.36
N VAL A 32 -4.31 -0.47 -9.26
CA VAL A 32 -3.83 -1.76 -8.77
C VAL A 32 -4.04 -2.86 -9.82
N ARG A 33 -5.14 -2.80 -10.59
CA ARG A 33 -5.41 -3.77 -11.67
C ARG A 33 -4.40 -3.72 -12.81
N TRP A 34 -3.64 -2.63 -12.98
CA TRP A 34 -2.60 -2.55 -14.01
C TRP A 34 -1.38 -3.41 -13.69
N GLY A 35 -1.17 -3.76 -12.42
CA GLY A 35 -0.10 -4.63 -11.98
C GLY A 35 1.32 -4.05 -12.10
N TRP A 36 2.30 -4.90 -11.81
CA TRP A 36 3.69 -4.52 -11.59
C TRP A 36 4.35 -3.77 -12.74
N GLU A 37 4.00 -4.07 -14.00
CA GLU A 37 4.57 -3.44 -15.20
C GLU A 37 4.25 -1.95 -15.29
N ASN A 38 3.17 -1.50 -14.65
CA ASN A 38 2.76 -0.11 -14.69
C ASN A 38 3.55 0.76 -13.70
N ALA A 39 4.11 1.87 -14.19
CA ALA A 39 4.90 2.78 -13.36
C ALA A 39 4.08 3.46 -12.25
N ILE A 40 2.81 3.80 -12.52
CA ILE A 40 1.90 4.40 -11.54
C ILE A 40 1.56 3.39 -10.46
N TYR A 41 1.34 2.12 -10.82
CA TYR A 41 1.16 1.04 -9.85
C TYR A 41 2.36 0.99 -8.86
N ARG A 42 3.59 0.92 -9.39
CA ARG A 42 4.80 0.83 -8.54
C ARG A 42 4.96 2.07 -7.66
N TRP A 43 4.62 3.24 -8.19
CA TRP A 43 4.62 4.48 -7.43
C TRP A 43 3.58 4.48 -6.30
N VAL A 44 2.34 4.07 -6.58
CA VAL A 44 1.26 3.95 -5.57
C VAL A 44 1.67 2.95 -4.48
N LEU A 45 2.18 1.78 -4.84
CA LEU A 45 2.68 0.79 -3.89
C LEU A 45 3.77 1.39 -2.98
N LYS A 46 4.75 2.10 -3.57
CA LYS A 46 5.80 2.79 -2.79
C LYS A 46 5.21 3.83 -1.83
N ARG A 47 4.20 4.60 -2.25
CA ARG A 47 3.51 5.58 -1.38
C ARG A 47 2.84 4.90 -0.18
N PHE A 48 2.13 3.81 -0.42
CA PHE A 48 1.54 2.99 0.66
C PHE A 48 2.60 2.41 1.59
N MET A 49 3.73 1.95 1.05
CA MET A 49 4.79 1.41 1.88
C MET A 49 5.45 2.48 2.76
N GLY A 50 5.64 3.69 2.24
CA GLY A 50 6.21 4.82 2.95
C GLY A 50 5.28 5.39 4.02
N TYR A 51 4.06 5.76 3.64
CA TYR A 51 3.17 6.58 4.48
C TYR A 51 1.92 5.84 4.95
N GLY A 52 1.55 4.75 4.28
CA GLY A 52 0.38 3.96 4.60
C GLY A 52 0.53 3.13 5.88
N ARG A 53 -0.62 2.88 6.52
CA ARG A 53 -0.73 1.87 7.57
C ARG A 53 -0.70 0.48 6.94
N VAL A 54 -0.07 -0.47 7.63
CA VAL A 54 0.06 -1.85 7.15
C VAL A 54 -1.29 -2.46 6.75
N VAL A 55 -2.29 -2.33 7.62
CA VAL A 55 -3.64 -2.87 7.40
C VAL A 55 -4.37 -2.28 6.20
N ASP A 56 -4.04 -1.04 5.80
CA ASP A 56 -4.66 -0.40 4.64
C ASP A 56 -3.96 -0.80 3.36
N THR A 57 -2.62 -0.94 3.37
CA THR A 57 -1.86 -1.45 2.22
C THR A 57 -2.31 -2.86 1.85
N PHE A 58 -2.56 -3.73 2.83
CA PHE A 58 -3.04 -5.11 2.57
C PHE A 58 -4.44 -5.18 1.96
N LYS A 59 -5.20 -4.08 1.91
CA LYS A 59 -6.47 -4.03 1.16
C LYS A 59 -6.27 -3.97 -0.36
N PHE A 60 -5.09 -3.54 -0.80
CA PHE A 60 -4.78 -3.29 -2.21
C PHE A 60 -3.66 -4.17 -2.74
N PHE A 61 -2.70 -4.55 -1.89
CA PHE A 61 -1.51 -5.27 -2.29
C PHE A 61 -1.34 -6.54 -1.47
N ASN A 62 -0.86 -7.60 -2.13
CA ASN A 62 -0.49 -8.85 -1.49
C ASN A 62 0.96 -8.79 -0.96
N ILE A 63 1.33 -9.80 -0.16
CA ILE A 63 2.64 -9.83 0.49
C ILE A 63 3.80 -9.99 -0.49
N ASP A 64 3.57 -10.67 -1.61
CA ASP A 64 4.60 -10.93 -2.63
C ASP A 64 4.92 -9.64 -3.40
N GLU A 65 3.91 -8.84 -3.76
CA GLU A 65 4.08 -7.51 -4.38
C GLU A 65 4.89 -6.57 -3.46
N ILE A 66 4.59 -6.59 -2.16
CA ILE A 66 5.30 -5.80 -1.15
C ILE A 66 6.75 -6.29 -1.02
N ALA A 67 6.99 -7.60 -1.07
CA ALA A 67 8.34 -8.17 -1.03
C ALA A 67 9.16 -7.73 -2.24
N SER A 68 8.62 -7.85 -3.46
CA SER A 68 9.27 -7.38 -4.69
C SER A 68 9.56 -5.87 -4.67
N ALA A 69 8.70 -5.07 -4.03
CA ALA A 69 8.93 -3.64 -3.87
C ALA A 69 10.01 -3.28 -2.84
N LEU A 70 10.29 -4.13 -1.85
CA LEU A 70 11.40 -3.89 -0.92
C LEU A 70 12.77 -4.05 -1.56
N GLU A 71 12.89 -4.94 -2.55
CA GLU A 71 14.14 -5.18 -3.29
C GLU A 71 14.55 -3.95 -4.12
N ASN A 72 13.60 -3.08 -4.45
CA ASN A 72 13.82 -1.91 -5.31
C ASN A 72 13.73 -0.58 -4.54
N PRO A 73 14.86 0.10 -4.25
CA PRO A 73 14.85 1.39 -3.55
C PRO A 73 14.10 2.51 -4.33
N PRO A 74 13.67 3.62 -3.69
CA PRO A 74 14.01 4.09 -2.34
C PRO A 74 12.84 4.03 -1.35
N LEU A 75 13.02 3.31 -0.24
CA LEU A 75 12.20 3.41 0.97
C LEU A 75 13.11 3.83 2.12
N SER A 76 12.58 4.57 3.10
CA SER A 76 13.34 4.91 4.30
C SER A 76 13.74 3.64 5.09
N PRO A 77 14.85 3.65 5.84
CA PRO A 77 15.26 2.50 6.65
C PRO A 77 14.15 1.99 7.58
N TYR A 78 13.39 2.92 8.18
CA TYR A 78 12.25 2.59 9.03
C TYR A 78 11.13 1.90 8.26
N ALA A 79 10.73 2.43 7.10
CA ALA A 79 9.68 1.82 6.28
C ALA A 79 10.12 0.43 5.79
N ARG A 80 11.38 0.28 5.39
CA ARG A 80 11.96 -1.00 4.97
C ARG A 80 11.90 -2.04 6.10
N GLU A 81 12.34 -1.68 7.29
CA GLU A 81 12.32 -2.57 8.46
C GLU A 81 10.88 -2.96 8.86
N LYS A 82 9.95 -2.00 8.83
CA LYS A 82 8.51 -2.24 9.05
C LYS A 82 7.99 -3.35 8.14
N TRP A 83 8.22 -3.23 6.83
CA TRP A 83 7.72 -4.20 5.85
C TRP A 83 8.48 -5.52 5.86
N ARG A 84 9.79 -5.50 6.15
CA ARG A 84 10.57 -6.73 6.36
C ARG A 84 9.93 -7.61 7.44
N ARG A 85 9.58 -7.02 8.60
CA ARG A 85 8.89 -7.74 9.69
C ARG A 85 7.53 -8.28 9.27
N MET A 86 6.78 -7.51 8.48
CA MET A 86 5.48 -7.96 7.97
C MET A 86 5.63 -9.16 7.02
N ILE A 87 6.62 -9.16 6.14
CA ILE A 87 6.90 -10.30 5.26
C ILE A 87 7.36 -11.52 6.06
N GLU A 88 8.20 -11.33 7.08
CA GLU A 88 8.61 -12.44 7.96
C GLU A 88 7.42 -13.07 8.69
N THR A 89 6.46 -12.24 9.13
CA THR A 89 5.28 -12.68 9.88
C THR A 89 4.23 -13.31 8.96
N TYR A 90 3.87 -12.63 7.86
CA TYR A 90 2.76 -13.02 7.00
C TYR A 90 3.17 -13.84 5.77
N GLY A 91 4.39 -13.66 5.25
CA GLY A 91 4.90 -14.41 4.11
C GLY A 91 5.14 -15.90 4.40
N ARG A 92 5.41 -16.25 5.67
CA ARG A 92 5.50 -17.66 6.10
C ARG A 92 4.14 -18.36 6.17
N SER A 93 3.05 -17.60 6.31
CA SER A 93 1.70 -18.16 6.42
C SER A 93 1.13 -18.62 5.07
N ASN A 94 1.72 -18.15 3.95
CA ASN A 94 1.26 -18.44 2.58
C ASN A 94 2.04 -19.59 1.88
N ARG A 95 2.94 -20.29 2.59
CA ARG A 95 3.59 -21.53 2.11
C ARG A 95 2.92 -22.76 2.72
N ARG A 96 1.66 -22.99 2.37
CA ARG A 96 0.95 -24.25 2.65
C ARG A 96 0.25 -24.73 1.40
#